data_AF-A0A7Y2U1R1-F1
#
_entry.id   AF-A0A7Y2U1R1-F1
#
_cell.length_a   1.000
_cell.length_b   1.000
_cell.length_c   1.000
_cell.angle_alpha   90.00
_cell.angle_beta   90.00
_cell.angle_gamma   90.00
#
_symmetry.space_group_name_H-M   'P 1'
#
loop_
_entity.id
_entity.type
_entity.pdbx_description
1 polymer ?
#
loop_
_entity_poly.entity_id
_entity_poly.type
_entity_poly.pdbx_seq_one_letter_code
_entity_poly.pdbx_strand_id
1 'polypeptide(L)' 'NYFFIAASVGQAEKDLSGRLLGDLLVRLGSATGEHPDELRALQIDPQNCRIFHEKNHFDLLSDGAVHRQVIKWIAGDR' A
#
# COMPACT_ATOMS: atom_id res chain seq x y z
N ASN A 1 11.97 -5.83 11.46
CA ASN A 1 11.66 -4.88 10.38
C ASN A 1 10.64 -5.51 9.46
N TYR A 2 9.50 -4.86 9.29
CA TYR A 2 8.44 -5.26 8.37
C TYR A 2 8.16 -4.08 7.45
N PHE A 3 7.73 -4.37 6.22
CA PHE A 3 7.37 -3.37 5.24
C PHE A 3 6.02 -3.75 4.63
N PHE A 4 5.21 -2.73 4.34
CA PHE A 4 3.88 -2.85 3.78
C PHE A 4 3.84 -2.15 2.43
N ILE A 5 3.30 -2.83 1.43
CA ILE A 5 3.09 -2.28 0.11
C ILE A 5 1.60 -2.37 -0.20
N ALA A 6 1.04 -1.29 -0.70
CA ALA A 6 -0.36 -1.20 -1.08
C ALA A 6 -0.48 -0.63 -2.49
N ALA A 7 -1.50 -1.06 -3.21
CA ALA A 7 -1.89 -0.47 -4.47
C ALA A 7 -3.27 0.19 -4.34
N SER A 8 -3.55 1.14 -5.22
CA SER A 8 -4.86 1.75 -5.38
C SER A 8 -5.07 2.15 -6.83
N VAL A 9 -6.25 1.85 -7.38
CA VAL A 9 -6.63 2.30 -8.73
C VAL A 9 -7.01 3.78 -8.77
N GLY A 10 -7.20 4.42 -7.61
CA GLY A 10 -7.42 5.86 -7.52
C GLY A 10 -6.14 6.65 -7.79
N GLN A 11 -6.28 7.87 -8.31
CA GLN A 11 -5.15 8.75 -8.63
C GLN A 11 -4.50 9.35 -7.38
N ALA A 12 -5.28 9.50 -6.30
CA ALA A 12 -4.78 9.96 -5.01
C ALA A 12 -5.52 9.29 -3.83
N GLU A 13 -4.95 9.35 -2.62
CA GLU A 13 -5.55 8.82 -1.38
C GLU A 13 -6.97 9.38 -1.09
N LYS A 14 -7.26 10.58 -1.59
CA LYS A 14 -8.54 11.27 -1.40
C LYS A 14 -9.60 10.89 -2.45
N ASP A 15 -9.25 10.11 -3.46
CA ASP A 15 -10.22 9.66 -4.45
C ASP A 15 -11.17 8.64 -3.82
N LEU A 16 -12.46 8.90 -3.98
CA LEU A 16 -13.51 8.03 -3.48
C LEU A 16 -13.41 6.63 -4.09
N SER A 17 -13.03 6.55 -5.37
CA SER A 17 -12.76 5.31 -6.10
C SER A 17 -11.62 4.52 -5.46
N GLY A 18 -10.51 5.18 -5.11
CA GLY A 18 -9.36 4.54 -4.46
C GLY A 18 -9.65 4.01 -3.06
N ARG A 19 -10.48 4.72 -2.28
CA ARG A 19 -10.91 4.24 -0.95
C ARG A 19 -11.86 3.06 -1.00
N LEU A 20 -12.76 3.03 -2.00
CA LEU A 20 -13.77 1.98 -2.14
C LEU A 20 -13.23 0.73 -2.82
N LEU A 21 -12.49 0.91 -3.92
CA LEU A 21 -12.01 -0.19 -4.76
C LEU A 21 -10.64 -0.71 -4.32
N GLY A 22 -9.81 0.14 -3.69
CA GLY A 22 -8.41 -0.21 -3.41
C GLY A 22 -7.70 -0.64 -4.68
N ASP A 23 -7.13 -1.85 -4.68
CA ASP A 23 -6.41 -2.42 -5.81
C ASP A 23 -7.23 -3.46 -6.62
N LEU A 24 -8.56 -3.45 -6.47
CA LEU A 24 -9.53 -4.41 -7.01
C LEU A 24 -9.63 -5.77 -6.28
N LEU A 25 -8.76 -6.05 -5.31
CA LEU A 25 -8.86 -7.24 -4.44
C LEU A 25 -8.88 -6.88 -2.95
N VAL A 26 -8.09 -5.88 -2.57
CA VAL A 26 -7.86 -5.44 -1.19
C VAL A 26 -8.15 -3.95 -1.10
N ARG A 27 -9.02 -3.57 -0.16
CA ARG A 27 -9.30 -2.15 0.14
C ARG A 27 -8.06 -1.49 0.76
N LEU A 28 -7.83 -0.22 0.42
CA LEU A 28 -6.64 0.52 0.86
C LEU A 28 -6.44 0.48 2.38
N GLY A 29 -7.48 0.76 3.16
CA GLY A 29 -7.40 0.71 4.63
C GLY A 29 -6.97 -0.66 5.18
N SER A 30 -7.39 -1.76 4.53
CA SER A 30 -6.96 -3.10 4.93
C SER A 30 -5.47 -3.33 4.64
N ALA A 31 -4.97 -2.81 3.51
CA ALA A 31 -3.56 -2.93 3.14
C ALA A 31 -2.64 -2.03 3.98
N THR A 32 -3.16 -0.90 4.47
CA THR A 32 -2.44 0.05 5.34
C THR A 32 -2.64 -0.22 6.83
N GLY A 33 -3.33 -1.30 7.20
CA GLY A 33 -3.54 -1.67 8.60
C GLY A 33 -4.55 -0.81 9.36
N GLU A 34 -5.32 0.02 8.66
CA GLU A 34 -6.41 0.81 9.22
C GLU A 34 -7.63 -0.06 9.50
N HIS A 35 -8.17 0.04 10.72
CA HIS A 35 -9.37 -0.67 11.11
C HIS A 35 -10.19 0.16 12.10
N PRO A 36 -11.54 0.17 12.03
CA PRO A 36 -12.39 0.93 12.96
C PRO A 36 -12.30 0.46 14.43
N ASP A 37 -12.12 -0.85 14.64
CA ASP A 37 -11.78 -1.42 15.95
C ASP A 37 -10.28 -1.23 16.20
N GLU A 38 -9.94 -0.39 17.18
CA GLU A 38 -8.56 -0.02 17.55
C GLU A 38 -7.70 -1.24 17.93
N LEU A 39 -8.31 -2.30 18.48
CA LEU A 39 -7.59 -3.52 18.84
C LEU A 39 -7.12 -4.32 17.62
N ARG A 40 -7.62 -3.99 16.43
CA ARG A 40 -7.27 -4.62 15.15
C ARG A 40 -6.47 -3.69 14.24
N ALA A 41 -6.32 -2.42 14.62
CA ALA A 41 -5.54 -1.46 13.86
C ALA A 41 -4.03 -1.74 14.05
N LEU A 42 -3.28 -1.82 12.94
CA LEU A 42 -1.84 -2.03 12.98
C LEU A 42 -1.14 -0.68 13.10
N GLN A 43 -0.22 -0.57 14.07
CA GLN A 43 0.61 0.62 14.26
C GLN A 43 1.81 0.58 13.30
N ILE A 44 1.54 0.79 12.01
CA ILE A 44 2.57 0.75 10.95
C ILE A 44 3.27 2.10 10.88
N ASP A 45 4.59 2.11 11.00
CA ASP A 45 5.40 3.30 10.73
C ASP A 45 5.20 3.74 9.27
N PRO A 46 4.84 5.00 9.00
CA PRO A 46 4.67 5.52 7.64
C PRO A 46 5.90 5.31 6.75
N GLN A 47 7.12 5.27 7.31
CA GLN A 47 8.35 4.97 6.55
C GLN A 47 8.41 3.52 6.06
N ASN A 48 7.68 2.63 6.73
CA ASN A 48 7.59 1.22 6.39
C ASN A 48 6.40 0.90 5.48
N CYS A 49 5.58 1.89 5.09
CA CYS A 49 4.43 1.69 4.23
C CYS A 49 4.56 2.51 2.95
N ARG A 50 4.31 1.89 1.78
CA ARG A 50 4.26 2.60 0.51
C ARG A 50 2.98 2.26 -0.25
N ILE A 51 2.25 3.31 -0.62
CA ILE A 51 1.05 3.22 -1.45
C ILE A 51 1.43 3.60 -2.88
N PHE A 52 1.06 2.77 -3.85
CA PHE A 52 1.19 3.05 -5.27
C PHE A 52 -0.18 3.29 -5.89
N HIS A 53 -0.36 4.49 -6.42
CA HIS A 53 -1.56 4.89 -7.14
C HIS A 53 -1.55 4.42 -8.58
N GLU A 54 -2.74 4.46 -9.18
CA GLU A 54 -3.03 4.03 -10.54
C GLU A 54 -2.52 2.60 -10.81
N LYS A 55 -2.70 1.71 -9.83
CA LYS A 55 -2.30 0.30 -9.87
C LYS A 55 -3.36 -0.61 -9.26
N ASN A 56 -3.57 -1.75 -9.88
CA ASN A 56 -4.31 -2.87 -9.30
C ASN A 56 -3.37 -3.83 -8.55
N HIS A 57 -3.93 -4.89 -7.97
CA HIS A 57 -3.19 -5.84 -7.16
C HIS A 57 -2.06 -6.55 -7.91
N PHE A 58 -2.31 -6.93 -9.17
CA PHE A 58 -1.34 -7.67 -9.97
C PHE A 58 -0.19 -6.79 -10.46
N ASP A 59 -0.41 -5.49 -10.59
CA ASP A 59 0.67 -4.54 -10.91
C ASP A 59 1.77 -4.54 -9.84
N LEU A 60 1.46 -4.91 -8.59
CA LEU A 60 2.48 -5.06 -7.53
C LEU A 60 3.55 -6.11 -7.86
N LEU A 61 3.24 -7.08 -8.72
CA LEU A 61 4.15 -8.16 -9.10
C LEU A 61 5.10 -7.78 -10.24
N SER A 62 4.72 -6.82 -11.09
CA SER A 62 5.44 -6.51 -12.33
C SER A 62 5.84 -5.05 -12.51
N ASP A 63 5.33 -4.11 -11.70
CA ASP A 63 5.64 -2.70 -11.84
C ASP A 63 7.07 -2.37 -11.37
N GLY A 64 7.81 -1.65 -12.22
CA GLY A 64 9.21 -1.32 -11.96
C GLY A 64 9.40 -0.37 -10.78
N ALA A 65 8.45 0.52 -10.48
CA ALA A 65 8.54 1.42 -9.32
C ALA A 65 8.31 0.66 -8.02
N VAL A 66 7.40 -0.31 -8.02
CA VAL A 66 7.17 -1.23 -6.90
C VAL A 66 8.44 -2.03 -6.61
N HIS A 67 9.03 -2.65 -7.64
CA HIS A 67 10.27 -3.42 -7.49
C HIS A 67 11.44 -2.58 -6.93
N ARG A 68 11.61 -1.34 -7.42
CA ARG A 68 12.64 -0.43 -6.90
C ARG A 68 12.45 -0.10 -5.42
N GLN A 69 11.20 0.06 -4.96
CA GLN A 69 10.93 0.31 -3.54
C GLN A 69 11.30 -0.90 -2.68
N VAL A 70 10.97 -2.12 -3.14
CA VAL A 70 11.34 -3.35 -2.43
C VAL A 70 12.86 -3.48 -2.31
N ILE A 71 13.60 -3.21 -3.39
CA ILE A 71 15.08 -3.22 -3.37
C ILE A 71 15.62 -2.23 -2.34
N LYS A 72 15.12 -0.99 -2.34
CA LYS A 72 15.53 0.05 -1.37
C LYS A 72 15.39 -0.43 0.07
N TRP A 73 14.23 -0.97 0.42
CA TRP A 73 13.97 -1.50 1.76
C TRP A 73 14.88 -2.67 2.14
N ILE A 74 15.15 -3.60 1.21
CA ILE A 74 16.02 -4.76 1.46
C ILE A 74 17.50 -4.34 1.56
N ALA A 75 17.93 -3.37 0.75
CA ALA A 75 19.29 -2.84 0.77
C ALA A 75 19.59 -1.98 2.02
N GLY A 76 18.56 -1.52 2.74
CA GLY A 76 18.69 -0.64 3.89
C GLY A 76 18.67 0.85 3.55
N ASP A 77 18.49 1.18 2.26
CA ASP A 77 18.33 2.54 1.76
C ASP A 77 16.87 2.95 1.96
N ARG A 78 16.55 3.51 3.13
CA ARG A 78 15.17 3.93 3.47
C ARG A 78 14.71 5.12 2.62
#